data_AF-V4R0J3-F1
#
_entry.id   AF-V4R0J3-F1
#
_cell.length_a   1.000
_cell.length_b   1.000
_cell.length_c   1.000
_cell.angle_alpha   90.00
_cell.angle_beta   90.00
_cell.angle_gamma   90.00
#
_symmetry.space_group_name_H-M   'P 1'
#
loop_
_entity.id
_entity.type
_entity.pdbx_description
1 polymer ?
#
loop_
_entity_poly.entity_id
_entity_poly.type
_entity_poly.pdbx_seq_one_letter_code
_entity_poly.pdbx_strand_id
1 'polypeptide(L)'
;MAALVAASLSGAAYAAPEAFLSRFDGQWAGSGTVQRNAKDNHHRVSCTANGQSGATRVSIDGTCRAAIIFSRKIGADLTLDPATGTYTGTYIGSKIGPARLAGKRQGDAIHLVITWPQDVNGDRESQMTITNAGDGSFAVRIDDEVEPGGPVTTTTDISFAQR
;
A
#
# COMPACT_ATOMS: atom_id res chain seq x y z
N MET A 1 -30.63 -36.64 -37.66
CA MET A 1 -30.05 -35.30 -37.44
C MET A 1 -30.22 -34.95 -35.98
N ALA A 2 -29.18 -35.11 -35.16
CA ALA A 2 -29.18 -34.72 -33.75
C ALA A 2 -28.26 -33.51 -33.61
N ALA A 3 -28.82 -32.36 -33.24
CA ALA A 3 -28.07 -31.13 -33.01
C ALA A 3 -27.55 -31.12 -31.58
N LEU A 4 -26.22 -31.19 -31.40
CA LEU A 4 -25.58 -30.91 -30.12
C LEU A 4 -25.55 -29.40 -29.90
N VAL A 5 -26.25 -28.93 -28.88
CA VAL A 5 -26.14 -27.57 -28.36
C VAL A 5 -24.93 -27.55 -27.42
N ALA A 6 -23.81 -26.98 -27.88
CA ALA A 6 -22.66 -26.70 -27.03
C ALA A 6 -22.94 -25.42 -26.23
N ALA A 7 -23.29 -25.57 -24.95
CA ALA A 7 -23.39 -24.46 -24.01
C ALA A 7 -21.96 -24.06 -23.58
N SER A 8 -21.43 -22.99 -24.17
CA SER A 8 -20.22 -22.32 -23.71
C SER A 8 -20.49 -21.62 -22.37
N LEU A 9 -19.99 -22.22 -21.28
CA LEU A 9 -19.92 -21.57 -19.98
C LEU A 9 -18.91 -20.41 -20.05
N SER A 10 -19.41 -19.20 -20.26
CA SER A 10 -18.64 -17.98 -20.07
C SER A 10 -18.23 -17.86 -18.59
N GLY A 11 -16.98 -18.20 -18.29
CA GLY A 11 -16.39 -17.94 -16.97
C GLY A 11 -16.44 -16.44 -16.67
N ALA A 12 -17.17 -16.06 -15.62
CA ALA A 12 -17.25 -14.68 -15.18
C ALA A 12 -15.86 -14.18 -14.74
N ALA A 13 -15.37 -13.21 -15.50
CA ALA A 13 -14.27 -12.28 -15.29
C ALA A 13 -13.67 -12.21 -13.87
N TYR A 14 -12.50 -12.83 -13.69
CA TYR A 14 -11.51 -12.49 -12.65
C TYR A 14 -10.67 -11.25 -13.02
N ALA A 15 -11.08 -10.49 -14.04
CA ALA A 15 -10.29 -9.42 -14.63
C ALA A 15 -10.22 -8.14 -13.77
N ALA A 16 -11.23 -7.88 -12.93
CA ALA A 16 -11.30 -6.59 -12.20
C ALA A 16 -10.21 -6.43 -11.12
N PRO A 17 -9.90 -7.45 -10.29
CA PRO A 17 -8.79 -7.35 -9.35
C PRO A 17 -7.42 -7.29 -10.03
N GLU A 18 -7.19 -8.13 -11.04
CA GLU A 18 -5.92 -8.15 -11.80
C GLU A 18 -5.67 -6.82 -12.51
N ALA A 19 -6.70 -6.23 -13.13
CA ALA A 19 -6.62 -4.92 -13.80
C ALA A 19 -6.32 -3.76 -12.84
N PHE A 20 -6.53 -3.94 -11.54
CA PHE A 20 -6.14 -2.95 -10.54
C PHE A 20 -4.72 -3.17 -10.03
N LEU A 21 -4.38 -4.41 -9.69
CA LEU A 21 -3.06 -4.71 -9.13
C LEU A 21 -1.96 -4.42 -10.15
N SER A 22 -2.23 -4.65 -11.43
CA SER A 22 -1.33 -4.29 -12.54
C SER A 22 -1.03 -2.80 -12.67
N ARG A 23 -1.85 -1.91 -12.09
CA ARG A 23 -1.56 -0.46 -12.09
C ARG A 23 -0.33 -0.08 -11.27
N PHE A 24 0.13 -0.97 -10.39
CA PHE A 24 1.33 -0.77 -9.60
C PHE A 24 2.60 -1.24 -10.32
N ASP A 25 2.48 -1.93 -11.45
CA ASP A 25 3.64 -2.50 -12.16
C ASP A 25 4.61 -1.43 -12.67
N GLY A 26 5.90 -1.74 -12.56
CA GLY A 26 6.97 -0.93 -13.13
C GLY A 26 7.72 -0.11 -12.08
N GLN A 27 8.44 0.90 -12.57
CA GLN A 27 9.32 1.73 -11.76
C GLN A 27 8.68 3.07 -11.45
N TRP A 28 8.95 3.59 -10.25
CA TRP A 28 8.29 4.77 -9.72
C TRP A 28 9.29 5.72 -9.05
N ALA A 29 9.08 7.02 -9.23
CA ALA A 29 9.74 8.07 -8.46
C ALA A 29 8.70 8.83 -7.65
N GLY A 30 9.01 9.18 -6.41
CA GLY A 30 8.07 9.92 -5.58
C GLY A 30 8.75 10.86 -4.60
N SER A 31 7.94 11.70 -3.97
CA SER A 31 8.37 12.53 -2.84
C SER A 31 7.19 12.80 -1.93
N GLY A 32 7.48 13.23 -0.71
CA GLY A 32 6.45 13.41 0.29
C GLY A 32 7.01 13.84 1.64
N THR A 33 6.20 13.64 2.68
CA THR A 33 6.58 13.92 4.06
C THR A 33 6.37 12.72 4.95
N VAL A 34 7.25 12.58 5.95
CA VAL A 34 7.13 11.59 7.02
C VAL A 34 7.36 12.24 8.38
N GLN A 35 6.51 11.93 9.35
CA GLN A 35 6.64 12.24 10.76
C GLN A 35 6.72 10.93 11.53
N ARG A 36 7.61 10.84 12.53
CA ARG A 36 7.81 9.59 13.27
C ARG A 36 7.21 9.58 14.67
N ASN A 37 7.12 10.75 15.29
CA ASN A 37 6.62 10.94 16.65
C ASN A 37 6.28 12.42 16.83
N ALA A 38 5.59 12.76 17.93
CA ALA A 38 5.15 14.12 18.21
C ALA A 38 6.29 15.17 18.32
N LYS A 39 7.53 14.75 18.60
CA LYS A 39 8.69 15.66 18.73
C LYS A 39 9.38 15.94 17.40
N ASP A 40 9.14 15.10 16.39
CA ASP A 40 9.73 15.25 15.06
C ASP A 40 8.84 16.15 14.18
N ASN A 41 9.46 17.07 13.44
CA ASN A 41 8.79 17.76 12.34
C ASN A 41 8.58 16.81 11.15
N HIS A 42 7.64 17.15 10.26
CA HIS A 42 7.52 16.47 8.97
C HIS A 42 8.83 16.60 8.17
N HIS A 43 9.48 15.47 7.92
CA HIS A 43 10.68 15.41 7.10
C HIS A 43 10.31 15.17 5.64
N ARG A 44 10.82 16.02 4.75
CA ARG A 44 10.70 15.79 3.31
C ARG A 44 11.55 14.59 2.90
N VAL A 45 10.96 13.70 2.10
CA VAL A 45 11.62 12.53 1.55
C VAL A 45 11.50 12.47 0.04
N SER A 46 12.50 11.89 -0.60
CA SER A 46 12.45 11.45 -2.00
C SER A 46 12.54 9.94 -2.05
N CYS A 47 11.68 9.30 -2.82
CA CYS A 47 11.51 7.86 -2.84
C CYS A 47 11.62 7.29 -4.26
N THR A 48 12.06 6.05 -4.34
CA THR A 48 11.94 5.21 -5.53
C THR A 48 11.24 3.92 -5.14
N ALA A 49 10.40 3.38 -6.02
CA ALA A 49 9.75 2.09 -5.80
C ALA A 49 9.68 1.29 -7.10
N ASN A 50 9.64 -0.03 -6.97
CA ASN A 50 9.34 -0.96 -8.04
C ASN A 50 8.11 -1.75 -7.61
N GLY A 51 7.08 -1.75 -8.44
CA GLY A 51 5.90 -2.58 -8.21
C GLY A 51 5.87 -3.79 -9.13
N GLN A 52 5.35 -4.89 -8.60
CA GLN A 52 5.14 -6.13 -9.32
C GLN A 52 3.79 -6.72 -8.89
N SER A 53 3.00 -7.14 -9.86
CA SER A 53 1.68 -7.70 -9.64
C SER A 53 1.58 -9.12 -10.20
N GLY A 54 0.65 -9.87 -9.63
CA GLY A 54 0.10 -11.10 -10.19
C GLY A 54 -1.42 -11.10 -10.00
N ALA A 55 -2.06 -12.22 -10.34
CA ALA A 55 -3.53 -12.32 -10.33
C ALA A 55 -4.19 -11.89 -9.00
N THR A 56 -3.55 -12.22 -7.86
CA THR A 56 -4.07 -11.91 -6.52
C THR A 56 -3.01 -11.34 -5.57
N ARG A 57 -1.87 -10.89 -6.10
CA ARG A 57 -0.78 -10.34 -5.28
C ARG A 57 -0.25 -9.06 -5.88
N VAL A 58 0.15 -8.12 -5.04
CA VAL A 58 0.94 -6.96 -5.43
C VAL A 58 2.06 -6.77 -4.42
N SER A 59 3.28 -6.56 -4.90
CA SER A 59 4.41 -6.12 -4.10
C SER A 59 4.90 -4.77 -4.60
N ILE A 60 5.27 -3.90 -3.66
CA ILE A 60 5.88 -2.61 -3.89
C ILE A 60 7.13 -2.57 -3.04
N ASP A 61 8.30 -2.49 -3.66
CA ASP A 61 9.59 -2.46 -2.97
C ASP A 61 10.31 -1.16 -3.30
N GLY A 62 10.73 -0.42 -2.28
CA GLY A 62 11.27 0.91 -2.47
C GLY A 62 12.29 1.36 -1.44
N THR A 63 12.74 2.59 -1.62
CA THR A 63 13.66 3.27 -0.72
C THR A 63 13.35 4.75 -0.71
N CYS A 64 13.20 5.31 0.49
CA CYS A 64 13.04 6.73 0.72
C CYS A 64 14.29 7.32 1.36
N ARG A 65 14.68 8.52 0.91
CA ARG A 65 15.82 9.27 1.41
C ARG A 65 15.36 10.59 1.99
N ALA A 66 15.92 10.97 3.14
CA ALA A 66 15.77 12.31 3.73
C ALA A 66 17.18 12.91 3.86
N ALA A 67 17.41 14.09 3.29
CA ALA A 67 18.76 14.63 3.15
C ALA A 67 19.73 13.60 2.50
N ILE A 68 21.05 13.84 2.57
CA ILE A 68 22.05 12.98 1.92
C ILE A 68 22.33 11.71 2.75
N ILE A 69 22.16 11.77 4.07
CA ILE A 69 22.67 10.74 5.00
C ILE A 69 21.63 9.74 5.50
N PHE A 70 20.34 9.97 5.26
CA PHE A 70 19.28 9.10 5.77
C PHE A 70 18.57 8.40 4.61
N SER A 71 18.63 7.07 4.62
CA SER A 71 17.96 6.20 3.66
C SER A 71 17.23 5.10 4.39
N ARG A 72 16.01 4.77 3.96
CA ARG A 72 15.23 3.65 4.48
C ARG A 72 14.57 2.86 3.38
N LYS A 73 14.61 1.55 3.52
CA LYS A 73 13.74 0.66 2.75
C LYS A 73 12.30 0.90 3.16
N ILE A 74 11.44 0.91 2.16
CA ILE A 74 9.99 0.86 2.31
C ILE A 74 9.46 -0.28 1.47
N GLY A 75 8.34 -0.87 1.86
CA GLY A 75 7.68 -1.82 1.00
C GLY A 75 6.32 -2.26 1.52
N ALA A 76 5.48 -2.73 0.62
CA ALA A 76 4.19 -3.34 0.92
C ALA A 76 4.03 -4.58 0.06
N ASP A 77 3.64 -5.69 0.68
CA ASP A 77 3.36 -6.94 -0.01
C ASP A 77 1.98 -7.41 0.41
N LEU A 78 1.05 -7.45 -0.54
CA LEU A 78 -0.37 -7.68 -0.29
C LEU A 78 -0.87 -8.84 -1.14
N THR A 79 -1.62 -9.74 -0.50
CA THR A 79 -2.36 -10.81 -1.15
C THR A 79 -3.86 -10.56 -0.98
N LEU A 80 -4.60 -10.60 -2.08
CA LEU A 80 -6.04 -10.54 -2.14
C LEU A 80 -6.62 -11.95 -1.99
N ASP A 81 -7.54 -12.10 -1.05
CA ASP A 81 -8.49 -13.20 -1.05
C ASP A 81 -9.69 -12.84 -1.95
N PRO A 82 -9.84 -13.49 -3.13
CA PRO A 82 -10.90 -13.16 -4.07
C PRO A 82 -12.30 -13.53 -3.56
N ALA A 83 -12.41 -14.43 -2.58
CA ALA A 83 -13.70 -14.82 -2.02
C ALA A 83 -14.28 -13.74 -1.10
N THR A 84 -13.41 -13.03 -0.37
CA THR A 84 -13.84 -12.03 0.64
C THR A 84 -13.57 -10.59 0.23
N GLY A 85 -12.75 -10.38 -0.81
CA GLY A 85 -12.25 -9.06 -1.21
C GLY A 85 -11.22 -8.49 -0.24
N THR A 86 -10.67 -9.32 0.66
CA THR A 86 -9.78 -8.89 1.73
C THR A 86 -8.33 -8.91 1.27
N TYR A 87 -7.62 -7.82 1.51
CA TYR A 87 -6.18 -7.74 1.35
C TYR A 87 -5.51 -8.02 2.68
N THR A 88 -4.47 -8.87 2.67
CA THR A 88 -3.62 -9.13 3.83
C THR A 88 -2.16 -9.13 3.42
N GLY A 89 -1.26 -8.81 4.34
CA GLY A 89 0.16 -8.80 4.00
C GLY A 89 1.06 -8.12 4.99
N THR A 90 2.15 -7.53 4.50
CA THR A 90 3.17 -6.89 5.32
C THR A 90 3.55 -5.51 4.82
N TYR A 91 3.91 -4.63 5.76
CA TYR A 91 4.46 -3.30 5.51
C TYR A 91 5.86 -3.19 6.13
N ILE A 92 6.79 -2.61 5.38
CA ILE A 92 8.12 -2.23 5.83
C ILE A 92 8.24 -0.70 5.70
N GLY A 93 8.64 -0.04 6.77
CA GLY A 93 8.85 1.42 6.78
C GLY A 93 9.24 1.95 8.17
N SER A 94 8.84 1.26 9.22
CA SER A 94 9.26 1.55 10.59
C SER A 94 10.55 0.82 10.99
N LYS A 95 11.24 1.36 12.01
CA LYS A 95 12.46 0.76 12.60
C LYS A 95 12.15 -0.47 13.45
N ILE A 96 10.90 -0.62 13.88
CA ILE A 96 10.47 -1.68 14.80
C ILE A 96 10.23 -3.04 14.10
N GLY A 97 10.44 -3.10 12.78
CA GLY A 97 10.28 -4.31 11.97
C GLY A 97 9.03 -4.30 11.09
N PRO A 98 8.80 -5.40 10.35
CA PRO A 98 7.65 -5.54 9.47
C PRO A 98 6.34 -5.52 10.24
N ALA A 99 5.40 -4.71 9.79
CA ALA A 99 4.03 -4.64 10.32
C ALA A 99 3.10 -5.50 9.48
N ARG A 100 2.01 -5.98 10.08
CA ARG A 100 0.95 -6.69 9.35
C ARG A 100 0.00 -5.70 8.72
N LEU A 101 -0.53 -6.04 7.56
CA LEU A 101 -1.56 -5.29 6.85
C LEU A 101 -2.83 -6.13 6.74
N ALA A 102 -3.99 -5.52 6.96
CA ALA A 102 -5.28 -6.13 6.66
C ALA A 102 -6.31 -5.06 6.26
N GLY A 103 -7.11 -5.32 5.24
CA GLY A 103 -8.16 -4.37 4.84
C GLY A 103 -8.81 -4.70 3.51
N LYS A 104 -9.41 -3.69 2.87
CA LYS A 104 -10.21 -3.87 1.65
C LYS A 104 -10.00 -2.71 0.67
N ARG A 105 -10.28 -3.00 -0.60
CA ARG A 105 -10.33 -1.99 -1.65
C ARG A 105 -11.71 -1.34 -1.70
N GLN A 106 -11.75 -0.03 -1.87
CA GLN A 106 -12.93 0.75 -2.22
C GLN A 106 -12.57 1.71 -3.38
N GLY A 107 -13.23 1.58 -4.53
CA GLY A 107 -12.86 2.37 -5.71
C GLY A 107 -11.38 2.17 -6.05
N ASP A 108 -10.63 3.24 -6.27
CA ASP A 108 -9.20 3.18 -6.60
C ASP A 108 -8.27 3.22 -5.38
N ALA A 109 -8.80 2.98 -4.18
CA ALA A 109 -8.09 3.01 -2.92
C ALA A 109 -8.11 1.64 -2.22
N ILE A 110 -6.99 1.24 -1.62
CA ILE A 110 -6.92 0.15 -0.64
C ILE A 110 -6.79 0.79 0.74
N HIS A 111 -7.75 0.52 1.61
CA HIS A 111 -7.73 0.93 3.01
C HIS A 111 -7.28 -0.24 3.86
N LEU A 112 -6.23 -0.03 4.64
CA LEU A 112 -5.53 -1.06 5.40
C LEU A 112 -5.34 -0.58 6.83
N VAL A 113 -5.55 -1.49 7.79
CA VAL A 113 -5.02 -1.35 9.13
C VAL A 113 -3.60 -1.89 9.12
N ILE A 114 -2.67 -1.09 9.63
CA ILE A 114 -1.31 -1.53 9.97
C ILE A 114 -1.33 -2.02 11.41
N THR A 115 -0.88 -3.24 11.67
CA THR A 115 -0.64 -3.73 13.03
C THR A 115 0.86 -3.87 13.27
N TRP A 116 1.40 -3.03 14.15
CA TRP A 116 2.82 -2.96 14.47
C TRP A 116 3.30 -4.14 15.32
N PRO A 117 4.53 -4.64 15.12
CA PRO A 117 5.10 -5.73 15.92
C PRO A 117 5.42 -5.33 17.37
N GLN A 118 5.54 -4.02 17.63
CA GLN A 118 5.75 -3.39 18.92
C GLN A 118 4.99 -2.07 18.96
N ASP A 119 4.83 -1.46 20.12
CA ASP A 119 4.14 -0.19 20.23
C ASP A 119 4.86 0.92 19.44
N VAL A 120 4.09 1.71 18.70
CA VAL A 120 4.49 2.93 18.00
C VAL A 120 3.60 4.04 18.55
N ASN A 121 4.21 5.13 19.02
CA ASN A 121 3.49 6.29 19.55
C ASN A 121 2.45 5.98 20.67
N GLY A 122 2.48 4.81 21.30
CA GLY A 122 1.58 4.45 22.39
C GLY A 122 0.53 3.40 22.07
N ASP A 123 0.40 3.02 20.80
CA ASP A 123 -0.50 1.96 20.36
C ASP A 123 0.20 1.00 19.39
N ARG A 124 -0.57 0.08 18.80
CA ARG A 124 -0.06 -0.88 17.81
C ARG A 124 -0.76 -0.77 16.46
N GLU A 125 -1.58 0.25 16.24
CA GLU A 125 -2.43 0.33 15.05
C GLU A 125 -2.37 1.69 14.37
N SER A 126 -2.24 1.69 13.05
CA SER A 126 -2.39 2.91 12.24
C SER A 126 -3.17 2.61 10.97
N GLN A 127 -3.67 3.64 10.31
CA GLN A 127 -4.45 3.50 9.08
C GLN A 127 -3.60 3.85 7.87
N MET A 128 -3.53 2.95 6.90
CA MET A 128 -2.87 3.17 5.61
C MET A 128 -3.90 3.23 4.50
N THR A 129 -3.76 4.21 3.61
CA THR A 129 -4.49 4.27 2.36
C THR A 129 -3.50 4.30 1.20
N ILE A 130 -3.65 3.34 0.27
CA ILE A 130 -2.90 3.29 -0.98
C ILE A 130 -3.87 3.61 -2.12
N THR A 131 -3.61 4.66 -2.90
CA THR A 131 -4.49 5.09 -4.02
C THR A 131 -3.78 4.93 -5.36
N ASN A 132 -4.46 4.42 -6.38
CA ASN A 132 -3.97 4.35 -7.75
C ASN A 132 -5.14 4.35 -8.76
N ALA A 133 -5.36 5.50 -9.40
CA ALA A 133 -6.44 5.71 -10.38
C ALA A 133 -6.13 5.14 -11.77
N GLY A 134 -4.91 4.63 -12.01
CA GLY A 134 -4.47 4.14 -13.31
C GLY A 134 -3.99 5.25 -14.27
N ASP A 135 -3.66 6.42 -13.74
CA ASP A 135 -3.17 7.60 -14.47
C ASP A 135 -1.64 7.71 -14.48
N GLY A 136 -0.94 6.61 -14.16
CA GLY A 136 0.52 6.59 -14.03
C GLY A 136 1.00 7.20 -12.71
N SER A 137 0.13 7.31 -11.71
CA SER A 137 0.46 7.75 -10.35
C SER A 137 -0.12 6.82 -9.28
N PHE A 138 0.54 6.78 -8.13
CA PHE A 138 -0.06 6.24 -6.91
C PHE A 138 0.40 7.03 -5.69
N ALA A 139 -0.37 7.00 -4.60
CA ALA A 139 0.01 7.62 -3.34
C ALA A 139 -0.18 6.69 -2.15
N VAL A 140 0.66 6.89 -1.14
CA VAL A 140 0.60 6.20 0.16
C VAL A 140 0.40 7.25 1.23
N ARG A 141 -0.71 7.14 1.96
CA ARG A 141 -1.02 7.92 3.15
C ARG A 141 -1.04 7.01 4.37
N ILE A 142 -0.43 7.44 5.47
CA ILE A 142 -0.58 6.80 6.78
C ILE A 142 -1.06 7.86 7.76
N ASP A 143 -2.17 7.57 8.42
CA ASP A 143 -2.75 8.35 9.49
C ASP A 143 -2.58 7.58 10.81
N ASP A 144 -2.02 8.25 11.82
CA ASP A 144 -1.58 7.64 13.08
C ASP A 144 -1.69 8.65 14.23
N GLU A 145 -1.78 8.16 15.46
CA GLU A 145 -1.57 8.99 16.65
C GLU A 145 -0.06 9.22 16.81
N VAL A 146 0.36 10.46 17.09
CA VAL A 146 1.79 10.79 17.29
C VAL A 146 2.21 10.76 18.77
N GLU A 147 1.23 10.60 19.65
CA GLU A 147 1.34 10.40 21.09
C GLU A 147 0.13 9.59 21.59
N PRO A 148 0.26 8.83 22.69
CA PRO A 148 -0.80 7.93 23.13
C PRO A 148 -2.09 8.67 23.48
N GLY A 149 -3.20 8.35 22.82
CA GLY A 149 -4.50 8.98 23.04
C GLY A 149 -4.61 10.40 22.46
N GLY A 150 -3.67 10.79 21.60
CA GLY A 150 -3.68 12.05 20.88
C GLY A 150 -4.60 12.03 19.66
N PRO A 151 -4.77 13.16 18.95
CA PRO A 151 -5.52 13.16 17.70
C PRO A 151 -4.78 12.38 16.60
N VAL A 152 -5.53 11.61 15.81
CA VAL A 152 -5.02 11.00 14.59
C VAL A 152 -4.63 12.09 13.59
N THR A 153 -3.40 12.01 13.07
CA THR A 153 -2.84 12.94 12.08
C THR A 153 -2.17 12.17 10.94
N THR A 154 -2.03 12.80 9.78
CA THR A 154 -1.26 12.22 8.68
C THR A 154 0.23 12.24 9.02
N THR A 155 0.79 11.07 9.34
CA THR A 155 2.23 10.91 9.62
C THR A 155 3.03 10.57 8.38
N THR A 156 2.40 10.03 7.33
CA THR A 156 3.06 9.78 6.04
C THR A 156 2.15 10.21 4.91
N ASP A 157 2.71 10.95 3.95
CA ASP A 157 2.04 11.29 2.71
C ASP A 157 3.09 11.33 1.59
N ILE A 158 3.07 10.34 0.71
CA ILE A 158 4.05 10.19 -0.37
C ILE A 158 3.30 9.92 -1.68
N SER A 159 3.57 10.75 -2.67
CA SER A 159 3.05 10.58 -4.03
C SER A 159 4.15 10.09 -4.96
N PHE A 160 3.80 9.15 -5.84
CA PHE A 160 4.68 8.52 -6.81
C PHE A 160 4.12 8.70 -8.22
N ALA A 161 5.03 8.92 -9.17
CA ALA A 161 4.77 8.91 -10.60
C ALA A 161 5.62 7.83 -11.27
N GLN A 162 5.06 7.19 -12.29
CA GLN A 162 5.75 6.17 -13.07
C GLN A 162 6.95 6.78 -13.80
N ARG A 163 8.02 5.99 -13.95
CA ARG A 163 9.26 6.38 -14.66
C ARG A 163 9.27 5.91 -16.11
#